data_AF-A0A5E4HUL8-F1
#
_entry.id   AF-A0A5E4HUL8-F1
#
_cell.length_a   1.000
_cell.length_b   1.000
_cell.length_c   1.000
_cell.angle_alpha   90.00
_cell.angle_beta   90.00
_cell.angle_gamma   90.00
#
_symmetry.space_group_name_H-M   'P 1'
#
loop_
_entity.id
_entity.type
_entity.pdbx_description
1 polymer ?
#
loop_
_entity_poly.entity_id
_entity_poly.type
_entity_poly.pdbx_seq_one_letter_code
_entity_poly.pdbx_strand_id
1 'polypeptide(L)'
;MLRNKTYNRYYFRTVVEIMILAILLLLNIGTVGAQKGASDTLQQIQLQDALQMPGRLEANEANSVFIQPETDKVSKTSEIAIAANPLPGTIFIRDDATGGNCTLIGTWDNSTKTCTLTTNIAGTIQIDNDGITLNGNEHKITGNGTDCGVYLYYRIHVTIKNLIVEKFVSGICLSQSSYNNLTGNIILNNKDGIRLAGSDYNNITNNTALNNSNGIGLYFPPGKENNLTENIVKNNILGICICRGHDNNFTSNIVSNNSDGFRIYYSGDNTLKNNTISYNSGSGIFSDWGSINNKFTRNTISNNPGSGLILRYGTNNSFAENTVSNNSVGIIIAENPYKIFNNYFNNSNNTQIFFNISGIWNITKQPGTNIIGGPYLGGNFWAYPNGTGFSQTCTDNNKDGLCDIRYTLDDNNTDYLPLAAKAATRNLILNPGFESGTSPWIFYTDGTGKFTAGSPGYEGSKSANIVVYTGGTNIQLYQKGISLEPKTRYRLSFAAYSRTGHDLKVLLIKHVSPFTHYGLDQKFNLSASWQEFSTEFTTTGFTGSINNGRLMFYLAPFAKAGDKYYIDNVRLEKI
;
A
#
# COMPACT_ATOMS: atom_id res chain seq x y z
N MET A 1 9.12 -35.79 -24.79
CA MET A 1 8.66 -36.92 -23.95
C MET A 1 9.52 -36.99 -22.71
N LEU A 2 8.91 -37.28 -21.55
CA LEU A 2 9.49 -37.43 -20.20
C LEU A 2 9.94 -36.15 -19.46
N ARG A 3 8.97 -35.45 -18.86
CA ARG A 3 9.02 -34.87 -17.48
C ARG A 3 7.70 -34.13 -17.21
N ASN A 4 6.65 -34.84 -16.79
CA ASN A 4 5.48 -34.27 -16.10
C ASN A 4 4.51 -35.35 -15.59
N LYS A 5 5.01 -36.33 -14.82
CA LYS A 5 4.17 -37.39 -14.23
C LYS A 5 4.01 -37.34 -12.71
N THR A 6 4.57 -36.33 -12.03
CA THR A 6 4.54 -36.27 -10.55
C THR A 6 3.49 -35.29 -10.00
N TYR A 7 2.97 -34.35 -10.80
CA TYR A 7 1.98 -33.37 -10.34
C TYR A 7 0.51 -33.83 -10.48
N ASN A 8 0.21 -34.75 -11.40
CA ASN A 8 -1.16 -35.22 -11.66
C ASN A 8 -1.63 -36.39 -10.77
N ARG A 9 -0.75 -37.02 -9.98
CA ARG A 9 -1.13 -38.15 -9.11
C ARG A 9 -1.71 -37.74 -7.75
N TYR A 10 -1.41 -36.54 -7.27
CA TYR A 10 -1.99 -36.02 -6.03
C TYR A 10 -3.41 -35.45 -6.24
N TYR A 11 -3.70 -34.87 -7.41
CA TYR A 11 -5.01 -34.27 -7.70
C TYR A 11 -6.13 -35.30 -7.95
N PHE A 12 -5.81 -36.45 -8.56
CA PHE A 12 -6.82 -37.46 -8.88
C PHE A 12 -7.18 -38.35 -7.68
N ARG A 13 -6.28 -38.51 -6.69
CA ARG A 13 -6.54 -39.31 -5.49
C ARG A 13 -7.50 -38.60 -4.53
N THR A 14 -7.31 -37.31 -4.31
CA THR A 14 -8.14 -36.54 -3.35
C THR A 14 -9.57 -36.32 -3.84
N VAL A 15 -9.77 -36.16 -5.15
CA VAL A 15 -11.12 -35.97 -5.73
C VAL A 15 -11.92 -37.28 -5.75
N VAL A 16 -11.26 -38.43 -5.97
CA VAL A 16 -11.91 -39.75 -5.93
C VAL A 16 -12.22 -40.18 -4.49
N GLU A 17 -11.35 -39.87 -3.52
CA GLU A 17 -11.61 -40.16 -2.09
C GLU A 17 -12.76 -39.31 -1.52
N ILE A 18 -12.90 -38.05 -1.93
CA ILE A 18 -14.01 -37.18 -1.50
C ILE A 18 -15.35 -37.62 -2.12
N MET A 19 -15.37 -38.08 -3.38
CA MET A 19 -16.60 -38.61 -3.99
C MET A 19 -17.01 -39.98 -3.40
N ILE A 20 -16.05 -40.84 -3.05
CA ILE A 20 -16.35 -42.12 -2.41
C ILE A 20 -16.87 -41.91 -0.96
N LEU A 21 -16.31 -40.95 -0.21
CA LEU A 21 -16.85 -40.60 1.12
C LEU A 21 -18.24 -39.97 1.05
N ALA A 22 -18.54 -39.15 0.03
CA ALA A 22 -19.87 -38.55 -0.15
C ALA A 22 -20.93 -39.58 -0.53
N ILE A 23 -20.58 -40.59 -1.35
CA ILE A 23 -21.47 -41.68 -1.75
C ILE A 23 -21.69 -42.68 -0.58
N LEU A 24 -20.68 -42.91 0.25
CA LEU A 24 -20.81 -43.75 1.45
C LEU A 24 -21.62 -43.08 2.57
N LEU A 25 -21.55 -41.74 2.71
CA LEU A 25 -22.39 -40.98 3.65
C LEU A 25 -23.88 -40.92 3.25
N LEU A 26 -24.18 -41.05 1.95
CA LEU A 26 -25.55 -41.01 1.42
C LEU A 26 -26.27 -42.37 1.43
N LEU A 27 -25.55 -43.49 1.64
CA LEU A 27 -26.13 -44.83 1.54
C LEU A 27 -26.24 -45.61 2.85
N ASN A 28 -25.69 -45.11 3.97
CA ASN A 28 -25.82 -45.74 5.30
C ASN A 28 -25.49 -47.25 5.31
N ILE A 29 -24.43 -47.66 4.58
CA ILE A 29 -23.99 -49.06 4.49
C ILE A 29 -22.67 -49.23 5.26
N GLY A 30 -22.68 -50.18 6.19
CA GLY A 30 -21.54 -50.58 7.01
C GLY A 30 -20.33 -51.08 6.19
N THR A 31 -19.18 -50.93 6.83
CA THR A 31 -17.82 -51.22 6.37
C THR A 31 -17.56 -52.66 5.90
N VAL A 32 -16.87 -52.81 4.75
CA VAL A 32 -15.91 -53.88 4.39
C VAL A 32 -15.02 -53.31 3.26
N GLY A 33 -13.71 -53.42 3.12
CA GLY A 33 -12.60 -54.03 3.85
C GLY A 33 -11.31 -53.66 3.08
N ALA A 34 -10.23 -53.29 3.77
CA ALA A 34 -8.97 -52.85 3.15
C ALA A 34 -7.97 -54.00 2.97
N GLN A 35 -7.34 -54.07 1.79
CA GLN A 35 -6.19 -54.93 1.49
C GLN A 35 -4.87 -54.35 2.02
N LYS A 36 -4.12 -55.24 2.68
CA LYS A 36 -2.69 -55.27 3.08
C LYS A 36 -1.70 -54.37 2.33
N GLY A 37 -0.77 -53.78 3.11
CA GLY A 37 0.62 -53.52 2.68
C GLY A 37 1.47 -52.56 3.55
N ALA A 38 2.07 -53.08 4.65
CA ALA A 38 3.40 -52.81 5.28
C ALA A 38 3.97 -51.37 5.44
N SER A 39 4.68 -50.95 6.50
CA SER A 39 5.03 -51.49 7.83
C SER A 39 5.46 -50.34 8.78
N ASP A 40 5.54 -50.68 10.07
CA ASP A 40 6.35 -50.10 11.16
C ASP A 40 5.81 -48.98 12.09
N THR A 41 5.39 -49.48 13.26
CA THR A 41 5.54 -48.94 14.63
C THR A 41 4.75 -47.71 15.08
N LEU A 42 3.57 -47.96 15.63
CA LEU A 42 2.95 -47.18 16.72
C LEU A 42 2.32 -48.16 17.73
N GLN A 43 2.87 -48.21 18.94
CA GLN A 43 2.24 -48.84 20.10
C GLN A 43 1.07 -47.95 20.54
N GLN A 44 -0.17 -48.46 20.43
CA GLN A 44 -1.27 -47.96 21.24
C GLN A 44 -2.17 -49.10 21.73
N ILE A 45 -2.33 -49.05 23.04
CA ILE A 45 -3.10 -49.83 24.01
C ILE A 45 -4.50 -50.20 23.51
N GLN A 46 -4.88 -51.46 23.78
CA GLN A 46 -6.18 -52.06 23.49
C GLN A 46 -7.30 -51.44 24.34
N LEU A 47 -8.43 -51.18 23.68
CA LEU A 47 -9.73 -50.99 24.31
C LEU A 47 -10.53 -52.28 24.07
N GLN A 48 -10.84 -53.02 25.14
CA GLN A 48 -11.79 -54.12 25.11
C GLN A 48 -12.94 -53.85 26.09
N ASP A 49 -14.14 -54.06 25.56
CA ASP A 49 -15.37 -54.46 26.24
C ASP A 49 -16.17 -53.42 27.02
N ALA A 50 -17.15 -52.82 26.33
CA ALA A 50 -18.35 -52.26 26.93
C ALA A 50 -19.59 -52.78 26.19
N LEU A 51 -20.21 -53.84 26.72
CA LEU A 51 -21.59 -54.23 26.41
C LEU A 51 -22.14 -55.01 27.61
N GLN A 52 -22.89 -54.32 28.49
CA GLN A 52 -24.12 -54.81 29.14
C GLN A 52 -24.59 -53.78 30.20
N MET A 53 -25.67 -53.05 29.90
CA MET A 53 -26.97 -53.18 30.59
C MET A 53 -27.92 -52.01 30.24
N PRO A 54 -29.25 -52.24 30.24
CA PRO A 54 -30.26 -51.29 29.79
C PRO A 54 -30.74 -50.37 30.92
N GLY A 55 -30.99 -49.09 30.64
CA GLY A 55 -31.59 -48.20 31.64
C GLY A 55 -31.59 -46.73 31.26
N ARG A 56 -32.70 -46.31 30.65
CA ARG A 56 -33.44 -45.03 30.77
C ARG A 56 -32.70 -43.76 31.27
N LEU A 57 -32.78 -42.72 30.44
CA LEU A 57 -32.52 -41.30 30.72
C LEU A 57 -33.17 -40.78 32.01
N GLU A 58 -32.45 -39.97 32.80
CA GLU A 58 -32.79 -38.57 33.15
C GLU A 58 -31.72 -37.94 34.09
N ALA A 59 -31.59 -36.60 34.02
CA ALA A 59 -30.61 -35.77 34.71
C ALA A 59 -31.18 -35.14 36.00
N ASN A 60 -30.34 -34.85 37.01
CA ASN A 60 -30.20 -33.50 37.59
C ASN A 60 -29.18 -33.40 38.75
N GLU A 61 -28.46 -32.27 38.68
CA GLU A 61 -27.99 -31.33 39.72
C GLU A 61 -27.35 -31.82 41.04
N ALA A 62 -26.05 -31.47 41.16
CA ALA A 62 -25.28 -31.07 42.36
C ALA A 62 -24.05 -31.92 42.69
N ASN A 63 -22.95 -31.73 41.95
CA ASN A 63 -21.61 -32.13 42.38
C ASN A 63 -20.97 -31.02 43.24
N SER A 64 -21.34 -30.94 44.52
CA SER A 64 -20.59 -30.23 45.55
C SER A 64 -19.75 -31.21 46.35
N VAL A 65 -18.43 -31.03 46.38
CA VAL A 65 -17.50 -31.76 47.25
C VAL A 65 -17.24 -30.90 48.49
N PHE A 66 -17.65 -31.39 49.67
CA PHE A 66 -17.33 -30.78 50.97
C PHE A 66 -16.07 -31.44 51.56
N ILE A 67 -15.12 -30.62 52.02
CA ILE A 67 -14.02 -31.05 52.90
C ILE A 67 -14.16 -30.27 54.21
N GLN A 68 -14.30 -30.97 55.34
CA GLN A 68 -14.25 -30.38 56.68
C GLN A 68 -12.80 -30.18 57.13
N PRO A 69 -12.42 -29.06 57.77
CA PRO A 69 -11.11 -28.93 58.41
C PRO A 69 -11.13 -29.48 59.85
N GLU A 70 -10.13 -30.28 60.20
CA GLU A 70 -9.81 -30.62 61.59
C GLU A 70 -9.31 -29.36 62.35
N THR A 71 -9.73 -29.26 63.61
CA THR A 71 -9.36 -28.22 64.56
C THR A 71 -7.93 -28.40 65.11
N ASP A 72 -7.32 -27.26 65.45
CA ASP A 72 -6.13 -27.08 66.30
C ASP A 72 -4.73 -27.27 65.70
N LYS A 73 -4.20 -26.17 65.14
CA LYS A 73 -2.84 -25.65 65.44
C LYS A 73 -2.74 -24.19 65.01
N VAL A 74 -2.72 -23.28 65.98
CA VAL A 74 -2.43 -21.85 65.77
C VAL A 74 -0.93 -21.63 65.65
N SER A 75 -0.47 -20.98 64.58
CA SER A 75 0.74 -20.14 64.63
C SER A 75 0.53 -18.86 63.83
N LYS A 76 0.84 -17.74 64.50
CA LYS A 76 0.72 -16.35 64.04
C LYS A 76 1.55 -16.05 62.78
N THR A 77 1.10 -14.96 62.13
CA THR A 77 1.68 -14.15 61.05
C THR A 77 1.60 -14.73 59.64
N SER A 78 0.44 -14.57 59.02
CA SER A 78 0.31 -14.46 57.56
C SER A 78 -0.10 -13.04 57.23
N GLU A 79 0.80 -12.33 56.55
CA GLU A 79 0.43 -11.16 55.75
C GLU A 79 -0.75 -11.54 54.86
N ILE A 80 -1.79 -10.71 54.88
CA ILE A 80 -2.93 -10.81 53.98
C ILE A 80 -2.42 -10.42 52.60
N ALA A 81 -1.88 -11.40 51.87
CA ALA A 81 -1.88 -11.34 50.42
C ALA A 81 -3.34 -11.49 49.98
N ILE A 82 -3.98 -10.37 49.65
CA ILE A 82 -5.25 -10.38 48.92
C ILE A 82 -4.94 -11.08 47.59
N ALA A 83 -5.21 -12.38 47.54
CA ALA A 83 -5.19 -13.13 46.30
C ALA A 83 -6.19 -12.46 45.38
N ALA A 84 -5.70 -11.83 44.31
CA ALA A 84 -6.54 -11.42 43.20
C ALA A 84 -7.34 -12.66 42.78
N ASN A 85 -8.67 -12.57 42.81
CA ASN A 85 -9.52 -13.62 42.27
C ASN A 85 -8.96 -14.01 40.89
N PRO A 86 -8.66 -15.29 40.62
CA PRO A 86 -8.22 -15.69 39.30
C PRO A 86 -9.28 -15.25 38.31
N LEU A 87 -8.87 -14.48 37.29
CA LEU A 87 -9.79 -14.00 36.26
C LEU A 87 -10.57 -15.19 35.70
N PRO A 88 -11.89 -15.04 35.44
CA PRO A 88 -12.64 -16.06 34.75
C PRO A 88 -11.97 -16.34 33.39
N GLY A 89 -11.98 -17.60 32.95
CA GLY A 89 -11.33 -18.00 31.69
C GLY A 89 -11.78 -17.16 30.49
N THR A 90 -13.06 -16.73 30.50
CA THR A 90 -13.62 -15.73 29.60
C THR A 90 -14.18 -14.55 30.40
N ILE A 91 -13.82 -13.34 30.01
CA ILE A 91 -14.32 -12.07 30.52
C ILE A 91 -15.47 -11.62 29.63
N PHE A 92 -16.65 -11.38 30.21
CA PHE A 92 -17.82 -10.90 29.48
C PHE A 92 -18.05 -9.41 29.74
N ILE A 93 -18.05 -8.60 28.68
CA ILE A 93 -18.41 -7.18 28.74
C ILE A 93 -19.85 -7.02 28.29
N ARG A 94 -20.68 -6.44 29.15
CA ARG A 94 -22.13 -6.33 28.98
C ARG A 94 -22.59 -4.89 29.17
N ASP A 95 -23.71 -4.56 28.55
CA ASP A 95 -24.41 -3.29 28.74
C ASP A 95 -25.29 -3.40 29.99
N ASP A 96 -24.66 -3.39 31.15
CA ASP A 96 -25.29 -3.31 32.46
C ASP A 96 -24.63 -2.23 33.32
N ALA A 97 -25.17 -1.99 34.52
CA ALA A 97 -24.68 -0.93 35.42
C ALA A 97 -23.18 -1.05 35.77
N THR A 98 -22.58 -2.21 35.58
CA THR A 98 -21.19 -2.53 35.92
C THR A 98 -20.30 -2.81 34.70
N GLY A 99 -20.86 -2.86 33.50
CA GLY A 99 -20.13 -3.28 32.31
C GLY A 99 -19.86 -4.79 32.27
N GLY A 100 -20.63 -5.60 33.01
CA GLY A 100 -20.32 -7.00 33.28
C GLY A 100 -19.00 -7.18 34.04
N ASN A 101 -18.04 -7.88 33.45
CA ASN A 101 -16.72 -8.09 34.05
C ASN A 101 -15.74 -6.92 33.85
N CYS A 102 -16.16 -5.81 33.23
CA CYS A 102 -15.25 -4.68 32.98
C CYS A 102 -14.58 -4.16 34.27
N THR A 103 -15.32 -4.07 35.37
CA THR A 103 -14.80 -3.61 36.67
C THR A 103 -13.68 -4.49 37.25
N LEU A 104 -13.52 -5.73 36.77
CA LEU A 104 -12.43 -6.62 37.18
C LEU A 104 -11.12 -6.34 36.42
N ILE A 105 -11.19 -5.66 35.28
CA ILE A 105 -10.09 -5.52 34.33
C ILE A 105 -9.82 -4.07 33.91
N GLY A 106 -10.66 -3.14 34.36
CA GLY A 106 -10.68 -1.78 33.89
C GLY A 106 -11.79 -0.94 34.54
N THR A 107 -12.13 0.15 33.86
CA THR A 107 -13.16 1.11 34.27
C THR A 107 -14.32 1.08 33.28
N TRP A 108 -15.55 1.07 33.81
CA TRP A 108 -16.77 1.13 33.01
C TRP A 108 -17.35 2.55 33.06
N ASP A 109 -17.55 3.16 31.90
CA ASP A 109 -18.35 4.37 31.73
C ASP A 109 -19.71 4.00 31.15
N ASN A 110 -20.73 4.03 32.02
CA ASN A 110 -22.11 3.70 31.68
C ASN A 110 -22.74 4.68 30.68
N SER A 111 -22.27 5.94 30.64
CA SER A 111 -22.84 6.96 29.74
C SER A 111 -22.44 6.71 28.29
N THR A 112 -21.22 6.21 28.07
CA THR A 112 -20.66 5.94 26.74
C THR A 112 -20.61 4.45 26.41
N LYS A 113 -21.02 3.58 27.33
CA LYS A 113 -20.88 2.11 27.24
C LYS A 113 -19.44 1.68 26.95
N THR A 114 -18.48 2.36 27.61
CA THR A 114 -17.06 2.15 27.36
C THR A 114 -16.42 1.37 28.50
N CYS A 115 -15.83 0.22 28.16
CA CYS A 115 -14.88 -0.46 29.02
C CYS A 115 -13.45 -0.02 28.66
N THR A 116 -12.74 0.64 29.58
CA THR A 116 -11.33 1.03 29.39
C THR A 116 -10.44 0.17 30.28
N LEU A 117 -9.54 -0.61 29.67
CA LEU A 117 -8.63 -1.46 30.41
C LEU A 117 -7.63 -0.63 31.22
N THR A 118 -7.28 -1.13 32.41
CA THR A 118 -6.25 -0.54 33.29
C THR A 118 -5.13 -1.52 33.62
N THR A 119 -5.22 -2.74 33.08
CA THR A 119 -4.23 -3.80 33.27
C THR A 119 -4.18 -4.71 32.05
N ASN A 120 -3.06 -5.41 31.90
CA ASN A 120 -2.95 -6.51 30.94
C ASN A 120 -3.80 -7.70 31.40
N ILE A 121 -4.30 -8.46 30.43
CA ILE A 121 -5.24 -9.56 30.61
C ILE A 121 -4.65 -10.84 30.07
N ALA A 122 -4.82 -11.92 30.83
CA ALA A 122 -4.60 -13.28 30.34
C ALA A 122 -5.97 -13.94 30.15
N GLY A 123 -6.31 -14.30 28.91
CA GLY A 123 -7.59 -14.91 28.56
C GLY A 123 -8.40 -14.14 27.50
N THR A 124 -9.63 -14.57 27.28
CA THR A 124 -10.52 -14.06 26.22
C THR A 124 -11.44 -12.97 26.75
N ILE A 125 -11.70 -11.94 25.95
CA ILE A 125 -12.79 -10.99 26.16
C ILE A 125 -13.91 -11.25 25.14
N GLN A 126 -15.11 -11.48 25.62
CA GLN A 126 -16.33 -11.54 24.81
C GLN A 126 -17.19 -10.30 25.07
N ILE A 127 -17.67 -9.65 24.01
CA ILE A 127 -18.59 -8.52 24.11
C ILE A 127 -20.00 -9.02 23.78
N ASP A 128 -20.88 -8.99 24.77
CA ASP A 128 -22.19 -9.64 24.73
C ASP A 128 -23.32 -8.72 24.22
N ASN A 129 -23.11 -7.40 24.18
CA ASN A 129 -24.12 -6.44 23.75
C ASN A 129 -23.59 -5.48 22.67
N ASP A 130 -24.54 -4.93 21.91
CA ASP A 130 -24.28 -3.98 20.84
C ASP A 130 -23.88 -2.60 21.38
N GLY A 131 -23.19 -1.81 20.57
CA GLY A 131 -22.87 -0.41 20.91
C GLY A 131 -21.78 -0.24 21.98
N ILE A 132 -21.17 -1.31 22.46
CA ILE A 132 -20.10 -1.27 23.47
C ILE A 132 -18.80 -0.78 22.84
N THR A 133 -18.03 0.03 23.58
CA THR A 133 -16.64 0.34 23.25
C THR A 133 -15.69 -0.40 24.19
N LEU A 134 -14.81 -1.23 23.66
CA LEU A 134 -13.64 -1.77 24.36
C LEU A 134 -12.41 -0.92 24.00
N ASN A 135 -11.94 -0.12 24.94
CA ASN A 135 -10.71 0.65 24.81
C ASN A 135 -9.59 -0.05 25.58
N GLY A 136 -8.63 -0.60 24.84
CA GLY A 136 -7.47 -1.26 25.41
C GLY A 136 -6.55 -0.35 26.18
N ASN A 137 -6.55 0.95 25.89
CA ASN A 137 -5.62 1.91 26.51
C ASN A 137 -4.16 1.39 26.48
N GLU A 138 -3.78 0.80 25.35
CA GLU A 138 -2.48 0.17 25.09
C GLU A 138 -2.16 -1.10 25.92
N HIS A 139 -3.11 -1.59 26.71
CA HIS A 139 -2.95 -2.85 27.43
C HIS A 139 -3.05 -4.07 26.52
N LYS A 140 -2.40 -5.14 26.97
CA LYS A 140 -2.29 -6.40 26.26
C LYS A 140 -3.34 -7.41 26.70
N ILE A 141 -3.85 -8.17 25.74
CA ILE A 141 -4.59 -9.42 25.94
C ILE A 141 -3.69 -10.56 25.44
N THR A 142 -3.40 -11.53 26.30
CA THR A 142 -2.51 -12.67 26.01
C THR A 142 -3.24 -13.99 26.15
N GLY A 143 -3.16 -14.81 25.10
CA GLY A 143 -3.65 -16.18 25.09
C GLY A 143 -2.54 -17.23 25.25
N ASN A 144 -2.93 -18.49 25.09
CA ASN A 144 -2.08 -19.68 25.13
C ASN A 144 -2.05 -20.44 23.79
N GLY A 145 -2.57 -19.84 22.72
CA GLY A 145 -2.69 -20.44 21.39
C GLY A 145 -4.05 -21.06 21.09
N THR A 146 -5.07 -20.90 21.96
CA THR A 146 -6.45 -21.33 21.72
C THR A 146 -7.38 -20.13 21.44
N ASP A 147 -8.58 -20.42 20.94
CA ASP A 147 -9.73 -19.50 20.88
C ASP A 147 -9.46 -18.10 20.29
N CYS A 148 -10.35 -17.15 20.63
CA CYS A 148 -10.28 -15.76 20.21
C CYS A 148 -9.78 -14.87 21.36
N GLY A 149 -8.99 -13.85 21.08
CA GLY A 149 -8.60 -12.85 22.08
C GLY A 149 -9.73 -11.89 22.42
N VAL A 150 -10.33 -11.30 21.39
CA VAL A 150 -11.60 -10.57 21.50
C VAL A 150 -12.63 -11.22 20.57
N TYR A 151 -13.81 -11.55 21.09
CA TYR A 151 -14.85 -12.27 20.35
C TYR A 151 -16.17 -11.49 20.28
N LEU A 152 -16.66 -11.32 19.05
CA LEU A 152 -18.00 -10.81 18.73
C LEU A 152 -18.82 -11.89 18.04
N TYR A 153 -20.05 -12.11 18.51
CA TYR A 153 -21.01 -13.03 17.91
C TYR A 153 -22.39 -12.40 17.79
N TYR A 154 -22.87 -12.19 16.55
CA TYR A 154 -24.11 -11.45 16.28
C TYR A 154 -24.15 -10.07 16.94
N ARG A 155 -23.03 -9.35 16.94
CA ARG A 155 -22.94 -7.99 17.51
C ARG A 155 -22.88 -6.91 16.44
N ILE A 156 -23.46 -5.76 16.75
CA ILE A 156 -23.38 -4.56 15.91
C ILE A 156 -22.94 -3.32 16.69
N HIS A 157 -22.37 -2.35 15.98
CA HIS A 157 -21.95 -1.06 16.52
C HIS A 157 -20.92 -1.14 17.67
N VAL A 158 -20.20 -2.25 17.79
CA VAL A 158 -19.12 -2.40 18.76
C VAL A 158 -17.88 -1.69 18.26
N THR A 159 -17.18 -0.98 19.14
CA THR A 159 -15.87 -0.39 18.85
C THR A 159 -14.78 -1.09 19.66
N ILE A 160 -13.75 -1.60 19.00
CA ILE A 160 -12.56 -2.19 19.63
C ILE A 160 -11.36 -1.34 19.26
N LYS A 161 -10.71 -0.72 20.24
CA LYS A 161 -9.59 0.20 19.98
C LYS A 161 -8.42 0.09 20.93
N ASN A 162 -7.23 0.43 20.44
CA ASN A 162 -6.01 0.60 21.22
C ASN A 162 -5.63 -0.62 22.07
N LEU A 163 -5.87 -1.84 21.57
CA LEU A 163 -5.46 -3.09 22.22
C LEU A 163 -4.19 -3.65 21.61
N ILE A 164 -3.42 -4.39 22.42
CA ILE A 164 -2.39 -5.30 21.95
C ILE A 164 -2.88 -6.74 22.15
N VAL A 165 -3.05 -7.54 21.09
CA VAL A 165 -3.64 -8.90 21.20
C VAL A 165 -2.69 -9.96 20.65
N GLU A 166 -2.32 -10.94 21.48
CA GLU A 166 -1.36 -11.98 21.09
C GLU A 166 -1.63 -13.38 21.59
N LYS A 167 -1.09 -14.37 20.84
CA LYS A 167 -1.08 -15.80 21.18
C LYS A 167 -2.49 -16.42 21.24
N PHE A 168 -3.31 -16.16 20.23
CA PHE A 168 -4.62 -16.80 20.04
C PHE A 168 -4.70 -17.54 18.70
N VAL A 169 -5.74 -18.37 18.53
CA VAL A 169 -6.12 -18.86 17.20
C VAL A 169 -6.61 -17.69 16.35
N SER A 170 -7.41 -16.79 16.93
CA SER A 170 -7.78 -15.54 16.30
C SER A 170 -7.55 -14.38 17.27
N GLY A 171 -6.78 -13.36 16.91
CA GLY A 171 -6.58 -12.21 17.77
C GLY A 171 -7.92 -11.51 18.06
N ILE A 172 -8.56 -10.99 17.01
CA ILE A 172 -9.91 -10.43 17.09
C ILE A 172 -10.80 -11.18 16.10
N CYS A 173 -11.94 -11.68 16.56
CA CYS A 173 -12.86 -12.49 15.77
C CYS A 173 -14.26 -11.87 15.73
N LEU A 174 -14.72 -11.58 14.52
CA LEU A 174 -16.06 -11.13 14.20
C LEU A 174 -16.79 -12.30 13.53
N SER A 175 -17.77 -12.86 14.23
CA SER A 175 -18.63 -13.91 13.73
C SER A 175 -20.05 -13.37 13.60
N GLN A 176 -20.55 -13.31 12.37
CA GLN A 176 -21.87 -12.79 12.03
C GLN A 176 -22.16 -11.41 12.64
N SER A 177 -21.12 -10.58 12.75
CA SER A 177 -21.15 -9.31 13.49
C SER A 177 -20.87 -8.16 12.53
N SER A 178 -21.85 -7.29 12.35
CA SER A 178 -21.83 -6.25 11.31
C SER A 178 -21.76 -4.84 11.88
N TYR A 179 -21.37 -3.83 11.08
CA TYR A 179 -21.34 -2.42 11.53
C TYR A 179 -20.42 -2.14 12.73
N ASN A 180 -19.35 -2.92 12.91
CA ASN A 180 -18.38 -2.73 13.99
C ASN A 180 -17.16 -1.93 13.54
N ASN A 181 -16.45 -1.31 14.49
CA ASN A 181 -15.26 -0.52 14.23
C ASN A 181 -14.04 -1.06 15.00
N LEU A 182 -12.99 -1.42 14.29
CA LEU A 182 -11.71 -1.84 14.85
C LEU A 182 -10.67 -0.78 14.49
N THR A 183 -10.05 -0.13 15.49
CA THR A 183 -9.08 0.93 15.22
C THR A 183 -7.90 1.02 16.18
N GLY A 184 -6.69 1.27 15.66
CA GLY A 184 -5.51 1.47 16.49
C GLY A 184 -5.05 0.22 17.25
N ASN A 185 -5.49 -0.97 16.86
CA ASN A 185 -5.11 -2.21 17.53
C ASN A 185 -3.81 -2.78 16.95
N ILE A 186 -3.00 -3.43 17.79
CA ILE A 186 -1.81 -4.19 17.41
C ILE A 186 -2.09 -5.67 17.65
N ILE A 187 -2.19 -6.46 16.58
CA ILE A 187 -2.52 -7.88 16.64
C ILE A 187 -1.33 -8.70 16.17
N LEU A 188 -0.74 -9.49 17.07
CA LEU A 188 0.53 -10.15 16.82
C LEU A 188 0.64 -11.60 17.31
N ASN A 189 1.40 -12.42 16.59
CA ASN A 189 1.69 -13.81 16.99
C ASN A 189 0.43 -14.66 17.20
N ASN A 190 -0.58 -14.49 16.34
CA ASN A 190 -1.79 -15.31 16.31
C ASN A 190 -1.79 -16.18 15.05
N LYS A 191 -2.65 -17.20 15.00
CA LYS A 191 -2.88 -17.90 13.71
C LYS A 191 -3.59 -16.96 12.74
N ASP A 192 -4.75 -16.43 13.09
CA ASP A 192 -5.43 -15.35 12.37
C ASP A 192 -5.32 -14.07 13.20
N GLY A 193 -4.88 -12.95 12.62
CA GLY A 193 -4.83 -11.67 13.33
C GLY A 193 -6.25 -11.14 13.54
N ILE A 194 -6.87 -10.62 12.49
CA ILE A 194 -8.28 -10.21 12.49
C ILE A 194 -9.06 -11.15 11.58
N ARG A 195 -10.08 -11.81 12.13
CA ARG A 195 -10.94 -12.75 11.43
C ARG A 195 -12.35 -12.19 11.27
N LEU A 196 -12.84 -12.11 10.04
CA LEU A 196 -14.23 -11.76 9.71
C LEU A 196 -14.89 -12.98 9.06
N ALA A 197 -15.99 -13.44 9.65
CA ALA A 197 -16.82 -14.51 9.10
C ALA A 197 -18.30 -14.08 9.17
N GLY A 198 -18.97 -14.02 8.03
CA GLY A 198 -20.37 -13.61 7.86
C GLY A 198 -20.65 -12.19 8.35
N SER A 199 -19.63 -11.33 8.36
CA SER A 199 -19.61 -10.06 9.05
C SER A 199 -19.53 -8.94 8.03
N ASP A 200 -20.53 -8.07 8.02
CA ASP A 200 -20.74 -7.08 6.95
C ASP A 200 -20.55 -5.64 7.47
N TYR A 201 -20.28 -4.69 6.58
CA TYR A 201 -20.27 -3.25 6.93
C TYR A 201 -19.30 -2.87 8.06
N ASN A 202 -18.26 -3.66 8.32
CA ASN A 202 -17.30 -3.34 9.37
C ASN A 202 -16.20 -2.40 8.85
N ASN A 203 -15.75 -1.50 9.73
CA ASN A 203 -14.62 -0.62 9.48
C ASN A 203 -13.40 -1.10 10.26
N ILE A 204 -12.32 -1.42 9.55
CA ILE A 204 -11.06 -1.89 10.13
C ILE A 204 -10.02 -0.87 9.70
N THR A 205 -9.70 0.07 10.60
CA THR A 205 -8.94 1.28 10.25
C THR A 205 -7.73 1.47 11.13
N ASN A 206 -6.54 1.70 10.57
CA ASN A 206 -5.32 1.97 11.33
C ASN A 206 -4.96 0.86 12.33
N ASN A 207 -5.16 -0.42 11.97
CA ASN A 207 -4.69 -1.54 12.77
C ASN A 207 -3.36 -2.07 12.23
N THR A 208 -2.53 -2.64 13.12
CA THR A 208 -1.29 -3.33 12.76
C THR A 208 -1.43 -4.82 13.01
N ALA A 209 -1.42 -5.64 11.95
CA ALA A 209 -1.39 -7.10 12.03
C ALA A 209 0.01 -7.62 11.67
N LEU A 210 0.74 -8.18 12.65
CA LEU A 210 2.14 -8.57 12.47
C LEU A 210 2.49 -9.97 13.01
N ASN A 211 3.34 -10.72 12.30
CA ASN A 211 3.79 -12.07 12.72
C ASN A 211 2.64 -13.07 12.97
N ASN A 212 1.54 -12.97 12.24
CA ASN A 212 0.45 -13.95 12.28
C ASN A 212 0.59 -14.96 11.14
N SER A 213 -0.06 -16.13 11.21
CA SER A 213 -0.15 -16.99 10.02
C SER A 213 -0.97 -16.30 8.92
N ASN A 214 -2.11 -15.70 9.26
CA ASN A 214 -2.91 -14.84 8.41
C ASN A 214 -3.07 -13.48 9.10
N GLY A 215 -2.70 -12.38 8.45
CA GLY A 215 -2.80 -11.04 9.04
C GLY A 215 -4.26 -10.61 9.25
N ILE A 216 -4.99 -10.41 8.15
CA ILE A 216 -6.42 -10.12 8.17
C ILE A 216 -7.13 -11.05 7.17
N GLY A 217 -8.21 -11.70 7.60
CA GLY A 217 -8.91 -12.66 6.75
C GLY A 217 -10.42 -12.47 6.75
N LEU A 218 -11.00 -12.42 5.56
CA LEU A 218 -12.43 -12.49 5.31
C LEU A 218 -12.73 -13.93 4.85
N TYR A 219 -13.44 -14.68 5.67
CA TYR A 219 -13.67 -16.11 5.50
C TYR A 219 -15.15 -16.42 5.30
N PHE A 220 -15.47 -17.70 5.07
CA PHE A 220 -16.83 -18.20 5.08
C PHE A 220 -17.43 -18.24 6.51
N PRO A 221 -18.73 -17.93 6.70
CA PRO A 221 -19.69 -17.42 5.70
C PRO A 221 -19.26 -16.09 5.06
N PRO A 222 -19.54 -15.82 3.79
CA PRO A 222 -19.03 -14.63 3.11
C PRO A 222 -19.49 -13.35 3.81
N GLY A 223 -18.58 -12.42 4.07
CA GLY A 223 -18.88 -11.06 4.51
C GLY A 223 -18.77 -10.06 3.36
N LYS A 224 -19.57 -8.99 3.41
CA LYS A 224 -19.61 -7.95 2.38
C LYS A 224 -19.56 -6.53 2.90
N GLU A 225 -19.21 -5.60 2.00
CA GLU A 225 -19.26 -4.16 2.27
C GLU A 225 -18.37 -3.73 3.45
N ASN A 226 -17.31 -4.49 3.76
CA ASN A 226 -16.34 -4.12 4.78
C ASN A 226 -15.29 -3.16 4.21
N ASN A 227 -14.85 -2.22 5.03
CA ASN A 227 -13.84 -1.23 4.67
C ASN A 227 -12.57 -1.44 5.50
N LEU A 228 -11.48 -1.81 4.82
CA LEU A 228 -10.16 -1.96 5.40
C LEU A 228 -9.29 -0.78 4.93
N THR A 229 -9.01 0.15 5.83
CA THR A 229 -8.34 1.40 5.48
C THR A 229 -7.09 1.64 6.34
N GLU A 230 -5.98 2.02 5.71
CA GLU A 230 -4.74 2.41 6.43
C GLU A 230 -4.20 1.35 7.40
N ASN A 231 -4.47 0.06 7.17
CA ASN A 231 -3.91 -1.01 8.01
C ASN A 231 -2.48 -1.34 7.58
N ILE A 232 -1.66 -1.71 8.57
CA ILE A 232 -0.30 -2.20 8.37
C ILE A 232 -0.30 -3.71 8.59
N VAL A 233 -0.08 -4.48 7.53
CA VAL A 233 -0.11 -5.95 7.56
C VAL A 233 1.24 -6.50 7.14
N LYS A 234 2.04 -6.96 8.10
CA LYS A 234 3.44 -7.32 7.84
C LYS A 234 3.95 -8.59 8.52
N ASN A 235 4.93 -9.25 7.89
CA ASN A 235 5.58 -10.45 8.44
C ASN A 235 4.59 -11.62 8.72
N ASN A 236 3.50 -11.71 7.96
CA ASN A 236 2.55 -12.82 8.07
C ASN A 236 2.82 -13.87 6.98
N ILE A 237 2.32 -15.09 7.13
CA ILE A 237 2.37 -16.04 5.98
C ILE A 237 1.46 -15.49 4.87
N LEU A 238 0.19 -15.25 5.16
CA LEU A 238 -0.70 -14.50 4.28
C LEU A 238 -0.95 -13.13 4.89
N GLY A 239 -0.77 -12.07 4.11
CA GLY A 239 -1.07 -10.71 4.55
C GLY A 239 -2.58 -10.53 4.75
N ILE A 240 -3.29 -10.27 3.65
CA ILE A 240 -4.74 -10.13 3.64
C ILE A 240 -5.36 -11.24 2.77
N CYS A 241 -6.20 -12.11 3.36
CA CYS A 241 -7.02 -13.04 2.56
C CYS A 241 -8.43 -12.50 2.36
N ILE A 242 -8.83 -12.42 1.09
CA ILE A 242 -10.22 -12.32 0.66
C ILE A 242 -10.63 -13.73 0.22
N CYS A 243 -11.07 -14.53 1.19
CA CYS A 243 -11.36 -15.94 1.04
C CYS A 243 -12.90 -16.13 1.00
N ARG A 244 -13.50 -15.83 -0.16
CA ARG A 244 -14.96 -15.76 -0.43
C ARG A 244 -15.65 -14.47 0.04
N GLY A 245 -14.95 -13.33 0.01
CA GLY A 245 -15.52 -12.03 0.34
C GLY A 245 -16.03 -11.30 -0.91
N HIS A 246 -17.16 -10.59 -0.79
CA HIS A 246 -17.74 -9.82 -1.89
C HIS A 246 -17.91 -8.34 -1.53
N ASP A 247 -17.82 -7.44 -2.50
CA ASP A 247 -18.13 -6.02 -2.30
C ASP A 247 -17.32 -5.30 -1.19
N ASN A 248 -16.08 -5.74 -0.92
CA ASN A 248 -15.24 -5.13 0.13
C ASN A 248 -14.25 -4.11 -0.44
N ASN A 249 -13.91 -3.10 0.36
CA ASN A 249 -12.98 -2.04 0.01
C ASN A 249 -11.68 -2.15 0.81
N PHE A 250 -10.55 -2.13 0.12
CA PHE A 250 -9.20 -2.11 0.70
C PHE A 250 -8.48 -0.88 0.21
N THR A 251 -8.36 0.14 1.06
CA THR A 251 -7.84 1.45 0.68
C THR A 251 -6.61 1.84 1.50
N SER A 252 -5.53 2.27 0.84
CA SER A 252 -4.34 2.82 1.50
C SER A 252 -3.69 1.89 2.54
N ASN A 253 -3.84 0.57 2.40
CA ASN A 253 -3.18 -0.38 3.30
C ASN A 253 -1.71 -0.59 2.89
N ILE A 254 -0.86 -0.84 3.88
CA ILE A 254 0.55 -1.20 3.71
C ILE A 254 0.69 -2.69 3.99
N VAL A 255 0.96 -3.48 2.95
CA VAL A 255 1.03 -4.95 3.03
C VAL A 255 2.41 -5.42 2.61
N SER A 256 3.25 -5.80 3.59
CA SER A 256 4.68 -6.03 3.32
C SER A 256 5.32 -7.19 4.05
N ASN A 257 6.37 -7.80 3.49
CA ASN A 257 7.11 -8.90 4.12
C ASN A 257 6.23 -10.12 4.46
N ASN A 258 5.15 -10.36 3.70
CA ASN A 258 4.35 -11.57 3.85
C ASN A 258 4.79 -12.64 2.83
N SER A 259 4.29 -13.87 2.90
CA SER A 259 4.48 -14.81 1.78
C SER A 259 3.71 -14.32 0.56
N ASP A 260 2.40 -14.18 0.69
CA ASP A 260 1.58 -13.43 -0.27
C ASP A 260 1.01 -12.19 0.42
N GLY A 261 1.07 -11.05 -0.27
CA GLY A 261 0.52 -9.80 0.25
C GLY A 261 -1.01 -9.87 0.34
N PHE A 262 -1.67 -9.89 -0.82
CA PHE A 262 -3.10 -10.18 -0.92
C PHE A 262 -3.32 -11.56 -1.56
N ARG A 263 -4.21 -12.36 -0.97
CA ARG A 263 -4.74 -13.58 -1.59
C ARG A 263 -6.25 -13.44 -1.79
N ILE A 264 -6.71 -13.62 -3.01
CA ILE A 264 -8.10 -13.42 -3.44
C ILE A 264 -8.59 -14.73 -4.05
N TYR A 265 -9.63 -15.31 -3.47
CA TYR A 265 -10.09 -16.66 -3.76
C TYR A 265 -11.62 -16.72 -3.74
N TYR A 266 -12.24 -17.16 -4.85
CA TYR A 266 -13.70 -17.17 -5.04
C TYR A 266 -14.39 -15.87 -4.57
N SER A 267 -13.80 -14.72 -4.91
CA SER A 267 -14.23 -13.41 -4.39
C SER A 267 -14.61 -12.46 -5.51
N GLY A 268 -15.67 -11.68 -5.29
CA GLY A 268 -16.30 -10.86 -6.32
C GLY A 268 -16.40 -9.38 -5.96
N ASP A 269 -16.33 -8.48 -6.94
CA ASP A 269 -16.75 -7.08 -6.78
C ASP A 269 -15.98 -6.30 -5.69
N ASN A 270 -14.77 -6.74 -5.32
CA ASN A 270 -13.93 -6.04 -4.34
C ASN A 270 -13.11 -4.91 -5.01
N THR A 271 -12.86 -3.84 -4.27
CA THR A 271 -12.01 -2.73 -4.72
C THR A 271 -10.73 -2.65 -3.89
N LEU A 272 -9.58 -2.85 -4.54
CA LEU A 272 -8.25 -2.60 -3.96
C LEU A 272 -7.71 -1.30 -4.55
N LYS A 273 -7.63 -0.26 -3.73
CA LYS A 273 -7.26 1.09 -4.15
C LYS A 273 -6.12 1.68 -3.31
N ASN A 274 -5.15 2.33 -3.95
CA ASN A 274 -4.07 3.08 -3.27
C ASN A 274 -3.24 2.23 -2.27
N ASN A 275 -3.21 0.91 -2.37
CA ASN A 275 -2.45 0.08 -1.44
C ASN A 275 -0.97 0.03 -1.82
N THR A 276 -0.09 -0.04 -0.81
CA THR A 276 1.35 -0.27 -0.97
C THR A 276 1.67 -1.72 -0.62
N ILE A 277 2.06 -2.51 -1.62
CA ILE A 277 2.22 -3.96 -1.52
C ILE A 277 3.65 -4.31 -1.90
N SER A 278 4.49 -4.64 -0.91
CA SER A 278 5.92 -4.75 -1.16
C SER A 278 6.67 -5.79 -0.36
N TYR A 279 7.78 -6.29 -0.90
CA TYR A 279 8.66 -7.24 -0.20
C TYR A 279 7.95 -8.54 0.23
N ASN A 280 6.85 -8.93 -0.43
CA ASN A 280 6.19 -10.20 -0.16
C ASN A 280 6.92 -11.32 -0.93
N SER A 281 7.38 -12.35 -0.22
CA SER A 281 8.36 -13.32 -0.72
C SER A 281 7.85 -14.17 -1.89
N GLY A 282 6.54 -14.36 -1.99
CA GLY A 282 5.82 -14.99 -3.09
C GLY A 282 5.25 -13.93 -4.03
N SER A 283 3.96 -13.64 -3.92
CA SER A 283 3.30 -12.66 -4.78
C SER A 283 2.86 -11.41 -4.01
N GLY A 284 2.91 -10.25 -4.66
CA GLY A 284 2.25 -9.05 -4.13
C GLY A 284 0.74 -9.27 -4.02
N ILE A 285 0.10 -9.60 -5.14
CA ILE A 285 -1.32 -9.95 -5.21
C ILE A 285 -1.46 -11.29 -5.94
N PHE A 286 -2.18 -12.21 -5.32
CA PHE A 286 -2.55 -13.50 -5.89
C PHE A 286 -4.07 -13.60 -6.00
N SER A 287 -4.62 -13.50 -7.20
CA SER A 287 -6.06 -13.66 -7.47
C SER A 287 -6.33 -14.93 -8.26
N ASP A 288 -7.17 -15.81 -7.73
CA ASP A 288 -7.33 -17.16 -8.22
C ASP A 288 -8.76 -17.71 -8.07
N TRP A 289 -9.02 -18.88 -8.67
CA TRP A 289 -10.23 -19.70 -8.51
C TRP A 289 -11.55 -18.92 -8.63
N GLY A 290 -11.92 -18.47 -9.82
CA GLY A 290 -13.25 -17.90 -10.04
C GLY A 290 -13.48 -16.53 -9.41
N SER A 291 -12.42 -15.77 -9.09
CA SER A 291 -12.57 -14.40 -8.59
C SER A 291 -12.97 -13.45 -9.72
N ILE A 292 -14.06 -12.69 -9.55
CA ILE A 292 -14.70 -11.92 -10.63
C ILE A 292 -14.89 -10.45 -10.30
N ASN A 293 -14.95 -9.58 -11.31
CA ASN A 293 -15.32 -8.16 -11.17
C ASN A 293 -14.50 -7.34 -10.17
N ASN A 294 -13.33 -7.81 -9.74
CA ASN A 294 -12.51 -7.08 -8.78
C ASN A 294 -11.77 -5.94 -9.49
N LYS A 295 -11.64 -4.81 -8.80
CA LYS A 295 -11.00 -3.59 -9.31
C LYS A 295 -9.74 -3.26 -8.53
N PHE A 296 -8.63 -3.19 -9.24
CA PHE A 296 -7.32 -2.88 -8.68
C PHE A 296 -6.85 -1.57 -9.29
N THR A 297 -6.85 -0.51 -8.47
CA THR A 297 -6.50 0.83 -8.96
C THR A 297 -5.51 1.58 -8.09
N ARG A 298 -4.54 2.27 -8.72
CA ARG A 298 -3.58 3.12 -8.01
C ARG A 298 -2.77 2.39 -6.93
N ASN A 299 -2.62 1.07 -7.04
CA ASN A 299 -1.78 0.32 -6.11
C ASN A 299 -0.32 0.42 -6.53
N THR A 300 0.57 0.44 -5.54
CA THR A 300 2.03 0.35 -5.75
C THR A 300 2.48 -1.04 -5.34
N ILE A 301 2.84 -1.86 -6.31
CA ILE A 301 3.22 -3.27 -6.14
C ILE A 301 4.70 -3.43 -6.49
N SER A 302 5.56 -3.55 -5.47
CA SER A 302 7.00 -3.47 -5.71
C SER A 302 7.89 -4.36 -4.86
N ASN A 303 9.06 -4.70 -5.39
CA ASN A 303 10.08 -5.45 -4.66
C ASN A 303 9.59 -6.82 -4.15
N ASN A 304 8.61 -7.44 -4.82
CA ASN A 304 8.18 -8.81 -4.49
C ASN A 304 9.03 -9.79 -5.31
N PRO A 305 9.92 -10.59 -4.67
CA PRO A 305 10.87 -11.45 -5.39
C PRO A 305 10.22 -12.55 -6.23
N GLY A 306 8.94 -12.87 -6.05
CA GLY A 306 8.17 -13.63 -7.02
C GLY A 306 7.47 -12.70 -8.03
N SER A 307 6.14 -12.70 -8.02
CA SER A 307 5.35 -11.91 -8.97
C SER A 307 4.75 -10.67 -8.31
N GLY A 308 4.63 -9.57 -9.05
CA GLY A 308 3.83 -8.43 -8.60
C GLY A 308 2.36 -8.86 -8.47
N LEU A 309 1.82 -9.41 -9.55
CA LEU A 309 0.42 -9.80 -9.66
C LEU A 309 0.27 -11.15 -10.36
N ILE A 310 -0.60 -12.01 -9.84
CA ILE A 310 -1.03 -13.26 -10.48
C ILE A 310 -2.55 -13.25 -10.63
N LEU A 311 -3.04 -13.48 -11.86
CA LEU A 311 -4.46 -13.59 -12.21
C LEU A 311 -4.74 -14.94 -12.84
N ARG A 312 -5.55 -15.77 -12.16
CA ARG A 312 -5.89 -17.12 -12.65
C ARG A 312 -7.37 -17.42 -12.47
N TYR A 313 -7.95 -18.10 -13.46
CA TYR A 313 -9.31 -18.63 -13.40
C TYR A 313 -10.40 -17.61 -13.03
N GLY A 314 -10.15 -16.32 -13.18
CA GLY A 314 -11.10 -15.23 -12.91
C GLY A 314 -11.70 -14.65 -14.18
N THR A 315 -12.69 -13.77 -14.06
CA THR A 315 -13.27 -13.05 -15.21
C THR A 315 -13.57 -11.60 -14.86
N ASN A 316 -13.52 -10.72 -15.86
CA ASN A 316 -13.93 -9.31 -15.75
C ASN A 316 -13.24 -8.51 -14.62
N ASN A 317 -12.05 -8.92 -14.19
CA ASN A 317 -11.25 -8.12 -13.25
C ASN A 317 -10.54 -7.00 -14.02
N SER A 318 -10.44 -5.81 -13.41
CA SER A 318 -9.81 -4.63 -14.02
C SER A 318 -8.61 -4.16 -13.23
N PHE A 319 -7.51 -3.94 -13.94
CA PHE A 319 -6.24 -3.44 -13.42
C PHE A 319 -5.91 -2.14 -14.13
N ALA A 320 -6.02 -1.03 -13.42
CA ALA A 320 -5.73 0.27 -14.01
C ALA A 320 -5.01 1.22 -13.06
N GLU A 321 -4.17 2.10 -13.60
CA GLU A 321 -3.48 3.13 -12.82
C GLU A 321 -2.51 2.55 -11.76
N ASN A 322 -2.09 1.29 -11.85
CA ASN A 322 -1.18 0.69 -10.89
C ASN A 322 0.28 0.90 -11.28
N THR A 323 1.17 1.01 -10.29
CA THR A 323 2.62 0.98 -10.49
C THR A 323 3.14 -0.38 -10.04
N VAL A 324 3.76 -1.12 -10.96
CA VAL A 324 4.27 -2.49 -10.74
C VAL A 324 5.74 -2.54 -11.09
N SER A 325 6.63 -2.56 -10.11
CA SER A 325 8.07 -2.41 -10.35
C SER A 325 8.97 -3.27 -9.47
N ASN A 326 10.14 -3.66 -9.98
CA ASN A 326 11.13 -4.46 -9.23
C ASN A 326 10.59 -5.79 -8.67
N ASN A 327 9.64 -6.41 -9.38
CA ASN A 327 9.22 -7.79 -9.13
C ASN A 327 9.93 -8.71 -10.14
N SER A 328 10.07 -10.01 -9.86
CA SER A 328 10.69 -10.92 -10.84
C SER A 328 9.84 -11.06 -12.10
N VAL A 329 8.51 -11.07 -11.93
CA VAL A 329 7.54 -10.89 -13.02
C VAL A 329 6.54 -9.82 -12.62
N GLY A 330 6.26 -8.85 -13.49
CA GLY A 330 5.27 -7.80 -13.22
C GLY A 330 3.86 -8.37 -13.04
N ILE A 331 3.35 -9.02 -14.08
CA ILE A 331 2.03 -9.66 -14.09
C ILE A 331 2.08 -11.05 -14.74
N ILE A 332 1.44 -12.01 -14.08
CA ILE A 332 1.15 -13.35 -14.62
C ILE A 332 -0.34 -13.47 -14.87
N ILE A 333 -0.71 -13.94 -16.06
CA ILE A 333 -2.10 -14.13 -16.45
C ILE A 333 -2.33 -15.56 -16.93
N ALA A 334 -3.38 -16.20 -16.43
CA ALA A 334 -3.92 -17.44 -16.94
C ALA A 334 -5.45 -17.35 -17.04
N GLU A 335 -5.95 -17.54 -18.27
CA GLU A 335 -7.37 -17.69 -18.63
C GLU A 335 -8.25 -16.45 -18.50
N ASN A 336 -9.13 -16.26 -19.52
CA ASN A 336 -10.13 -15.19 -19.71
C ASN A 336 -9.59 -13.76 -19.89
N PRO A 337 -10.38 -12.85 -20.54
CA PRO A 337 -9.95 -11.48 -20.75
C PRO A 337 -10.00 -10.67 -19.45
N TYR A 338 -8.86 -10.06 -19.11
CA TYR A 338 -8.74 -9.03 -18.08
C TYR A 338 -8.62 -7.66 -18.75
N LYS A 339 -9.12 -6.61 -18.09
CA LYS A 339 -9.00 -5.23 -18.59
C LYS A 339 -7.83 -4.53 -17.91
N ILE A 340 -6.69 -4.46 -18.60
CA ILE A 340 -5.41 -3.99 -18.09
C ILE A 340 -4.99 -2.76 -18.88
N PHE A 341 -5.08 -1.56 -18.30
CA PHE A 341 -4.75 -0.32 -19.01
C PHE A 341 -4.23 0.76 -18.06
N ASN A 342 -3.48 1.72 -18.58
CA ASN A 342 -2.94 2.85 -17.82
C ASN A 342 -2.11 2.42 -16.59
N ASN A 343 -1.41 1.28 -16.66
CA ASN A 343 -0.49 0.85 -15.59
C ASN A 343 0.95 1.19 -15.96
N TYR A 344 1.82 1.35 -14.95
CA TYR A 344 3.26 1.52 -15.10
C TYR A 344 3.96 0.21 -14.73
N PHE A 345 4.41 -0.55 -15.72
CA PHE A 345 5.17 -1.79 -15.52
C PHE A 345 6.66 -1.52 -15.68
N ASN A 346 7.47 -1.82 -14.66
CA ASN A 346 8.93 -1.63 -14.69
C ASN A 346 9.66 -2.77 -13.97
N ASN A 347 9.73 -3.92 -14.63
CA ASN A 347 10.32 -5.16 -14.11
C ASN A 347 11.24 -5.74 -15.19
N SER A 348 12.25 -6.53 -14.81
CA SER A 348 13.10 -7.22 -15.78
C SER A 348 12.30 -8.15 -16.70
N ASN A 349 11.17 -8.66 -16.21
CA ASN A 349 10.13 -9.30 -17.01
C ASN A 349 8.77 -8.70 -16.63
N ASN A 350 8.13 -7.97 -17.53
CA ASN A 350 6.86 -7.32 -17.22
C ASN A 350 5.66 -8.27 -17.26
N THR A 351 5.66 -9.26 -18.15
CA THR A 351 4.46 -10.07 -18.42
C THR A 351 4.80 -11.53 -18.66
N GLN A 352 3.99 -12.41 -18.09
CA GLN A 352 3.99 -13.83 -18.44
C GLN A 352 2.56 -14.31 -18.65
N ILE A 353 2.27 -14.80 -19.85
CA ILE A 353 0.93 -15.19 -20.28
C ILE A 353 0.91 -16.71 -20.45
N PHE A 354 -0.05 -17.36 -19.81
CA PHE A 354 -0.28 -18.80 -19.91
C PHE A 354 -1.57 -19.09 -20.64
N PHE A 355 -1.56 -20.22 -21.36
CA PHE A 355 -2.64 -20.67 -22.23
C PHE A 355 -2.85 -19.69 -23.39
N ASN A 356 -3.41 -20.17 -24.51
CA ASN A 356 -3.57 -19.35 -25.71
C ASN A 356 -4.75 -18.37 -25.56
N ILE A 357 -4.61 -17.38 -24.68
CA ILE A 357 -5.67 -16.49 -24.22
C ILE A 357 -5.57 -15.12 -24.90
N SER A 358 -6.68 -14.40 -24.99
CA SER A 358 -6.70 -13.01 -25.46
C SER A 358 -7.15 -12.08 -24.33
N GLY A 359 -6.23 -11.22 -23.87
CA GLY A 359 -6.46 -10.18 -22.88
C GLY A 359 -6.72 -8.80 -23.51
N ILE A 360 -7.33 -7.89 -22.75
CA ILE A 360 -7.57 -6.51 -23.16
C ILE A 360 -6.53 -5.60 -22.50
N TRP A 361 -5.54 -5.15 -23.27
CA TRP A 361 -4.36 -4.40 -22.78
C TRP A 361 -4.44 -2.89 -22.96
N ASN A 362 -5.57 -2.38 -23.46
CA ASN A 362 -5.80 -0.95 -23.63
C ASN A 362 -7.30 -0.63 -23.63
N ILE A 363 -7.62 0.65 -23.52
CA ILE A 363 -8.95 1.18 -23.81
C ILE A 363 -8.93 1.98 -25.12
N THR A 364 -10.10 2.37 -25.62
CA THR A 364 -10.18 3.37 -26.70
C THR A 364 -9.50 4.67 -26.26
N LYS A 365 -8.68 5.24 -27.14
CA LYS A 365 -8.02 6.54 -26.90
C LYS A 365 -9.06 7.58 -26.49
N GLN A 366 -8.87 8.18 -25.34
CA GLN A 366 -9.76 9.22 -24.82
C GLN A 366 -8.97 10.28 -24.03
N PRO A 367 -9.39 11.55 -24.01
CA PRO A 367 -8.75 12.58 -23.20
C PRO A 367 -8.70 12.18 -21.72
N GLY A 368 -7.58 12.45 -21.06
CA GLY A 368 -7.40 12.19 -19.64
C GLY A 368 -5.94 11.98 -19.27
N THR A 369 -5.54 12.44 -18.09
CA THR A 369 -4.16 12.31 -17.61
C THR A 369 -3.83 10.85 -17.34
N ASN A 370 -2.86 10.31 -18.09
CA ASN A 370 -2.39 8.94 -17.91
C ASN A 370 -1.35 8.84 -16.77
N ILE A 371 -0.95 7.61 -16.42
CA ILE A 371 -0.10 7.30 -15.26
C ILE A 371 1.30 7.93 -15.32
N ILE A 372 1.75 8.36 -16.50
CA ILE A 372 3.03 9.08 -16.70
C ILE A 372 2.83 10.59 -16.92
N GLY A 373 1.61 11.11 -16.73
CA GLY A 373 1.28 12.53 -16.87
C GLY A 373 1.00 13.01 -18.30
N GLY A 374 0.87 12.10 -19.27
CA GLY A 374 0.48 12.42 -20.65
C GLY A 374 -1.02 12.76 -20.78
N PRO A 375 -1.44 13.40 -21.89
CA PRO A 375 -2.78 14.00 -22.02
C PRO A 375 -3.91 13.03 -22.41
N TYR A 376 -3.60 11.82 -22.86
CA TYR A 376 -4.57 10.82 -23.28
C TYR A 376 -4.40 9.49 -22.54
N LEU A 377 -5.53 8.85 -22.24
CA LEU A 377 -5.60 7.47 -21.79
C LEU A 377 -5.62 6.52 -22.99
N GLY A 378 -4.99 5.36 -22.84
CA GLY A 378 -4.91 4.32 -23.86
C GLY A 378 -4.54 2.98 -23.25
N GLY A 379 -3.31 2.54 -23.49
CA GLY A 379 -2.71 1.31 -23.01
C GLY A 379 -1.86 1.50 -21.76
N ASN A 380 -0.82 0.69 -21.61
CA ASN A 380 0.07 0.66 -20.46
C ASN A 380 1.44 1.26 -20.80
N PHE A 381 2.20 1.63 -19.76
CA PHE A 381 3.60 2.02 -19.87
C PHE A 381 4.50 0.81 -19.57
N TRP A 382 5.28 0.40 -20.57
CA TRP A 382 6.16 -0.77 -20.54
C TRP A 382 7.62 -0.34 -20.43
N ALA A 383 8.12 -0.25 -19.20
CA ALA A 383 9.49 0.12 -18.88
C ALA A 383 10.34 -1.10 -18.50
N TYR A 384 11.67 -0.94 -18.61
CA TYR A 384 12.65 -1.79 -17.99
C TYR A 384 13.55 -0.97 -17.06
N PRO A 385 14.09 -1.56 -15.97
CA PRO A 385 14.91 -0.83 -15.01
C PRO A 385 16.17 -0.20 -15.64
N ASN A 386 16.67 -0.76 -16.74
CA ASN A 386 17.82 -0.25 -17.48
C ASN A 386 17.49 0.89 -18.46
N GLY A 387 16.23 1.33 -18.54
CA GLY A 387 15.80 2.42 -19.42
C GLY A 387 15.45 2.01 -20.85
N THR A 388 15.52 0.71 -21.20
CA THR A 388 15.32 0.23 -22.59
C THR A 388 13.96 -0.41 -22.82
N GLY A 389 12.97 -0.17 -21.95
CA GLY A 389 11.61 -0.67 -22.13
C GLY A 389 10.95 -0.12 -23.40
N PHE A 390 9.95 -0.84 -23.90
CA PHE A 390 9.23 -0.48 -25.12
C PHE A 390 8.69 0.97 -25.06
N SER A 391 7.95 1.30 -24.00
CA SER A 391 7.39 2.64 -23.82
C SER A 391 8.45 3.71 -23.55
N GLN A 392 9.65 3.34 -23.11
CA GLN A 392 10.76 4.26 -22.89
C GLN A 392 11.47 4.66 -24.20
N THR A 393 11.33 3.86 -25.25
CA THR A 393 12.09 4.00 -26.50
C THR A 393 11.21 4.13 -27.75
N CYS A 394 9.90 3.88 -27.63
CA CYS A 394 8.96 4.03 -28.73
C CYS A 394 8.87 5.48 -29.23
N THR A 395 8.53 5.63 -30.50
CA THR A 395 8.31 6.93 -31.12
C THR A 395 6.89 7.44 -30.83
N ASP A 396 6.78 8.72 -30.51
CA ASP A 396 5.54 9.49 -30.40
C ASP A 396 5.68 10.75 -31.27
N ASN A 397 5.43 10.63 -32.57
CA ASN A 397 5.63 11.73 -33.52
C ASN A 397 4.55 12.81 -33.38
N ASN A 398 3.34 12.40 -33.03
CA ASN A 398 2.19 13.30 -32.91
C ASN A 398 2.13 13.99 -31.53
N LYS A 399 2.96 13.56 -30.57
CA LYS A 399 3.12 14.08 -29.21
C LYS A 399 1.85 13.99 -28.37
N ASP A 400 1.06 12.96 -28.60
CA ASP A 400 -0.16 12.69 -27.83
C ASP A 400 0.12 11.87 -26.55
N GLY A 401 1.36 11.47 -26.30
CA GLY A 401 1.77 10.69 -25.14
C GLY A 401 1.50 9.19 -25.28
N LEU A 402 1.19 8.70 -26.49
CA LEU A 402 1.05 7.30 -26.84
C LEU A 402 2.09 6.92 -27.91
N CYS A 403 2.54 5.67 -27.91
CA CYS A 403 3.43 5.17 -28.94
C CYS A 403 2.67 5.08 -30.28
N ASP A 404 3.29 5.51 -31.38
CA ASP A 404 2.72 5.38 -32.73
C ASP A 404 2.64 3.91 -33.20
N ILE A 405 3.33 3.00 -32.49
CA ILE A 405 3.36 1.56 -32.75
C ILE A 405 2.75 0.77 -31.58
N ARG A 406 2.04 -0.30 -31.92
CA ARG A 406 1.49 -1.28 -30.96
C ARG A 406 2.58 -2.13 -30.31
N TYR A 407 2.37 -2.55 -29.07
CA TYR A 407 3.24 -3.48 -28.36
C TYR A 407 2.63 -4.88 -28.36
N THR A 408 3.24 -5.81 -29.09
CA THR A 408 2.82 -7.22 -29.13
C THR A 408 3.49 -7.97 -27.99
N LEU A 409 2.68 -8.47 -27.05
CA LEU A 409 3.14 -9.27 -25.92
C LEU A 409 3.32 -10.74 -26.31
N ASP A 410 2.38 -11.26 -27.11
CA ASP A 410 2.43 -12.56 -27.79
C ASP A 410 1.46 -12.57 -28.99
N ASP A 411 1.26 -13.72 -29.62
CA ASP A 411 0.40 -13.90 -30.81
C ASP A 411 -1.06 -13.44 -30.62
N ASN A 412 -1.59 -13.45 -29.39
CA ASN A 412 -3.00 -13.13 -29.09
C ASN A 412 -3.17 -11.93 -28.14
N ASN A 413 -2.06 -11.34 -27.69
CA ASN A 413 -2.03 -10.26 -26.72
C ASN A 413 -1.24 -9.08 -27.27
N THR A 414 -1.94 -7.98 -27.49
CA THR A 414 -1.35 -6.75 -28.01
C THR A 414 -1.93 -5.57 -27.26
N ASP A 415 -1.05 -4.69 -26.78
CA ASP A 415 -1.40 -3.35 -26.35
C ASP A 415 -1.37 -2.43 -27.58
N TYR A 416 -2.55 -2.01 -28.01
CA TYR A 416 -2.70 -1.20 -29.23
C TYR A 416 -2.39 0.28 -29.03
N LEU A 417 -2.34 0.76 -27.80
CA LEU A 417 -2.11 2.17 -27.49
C LEU A 417 -1.09 2.34 -26.35
N PRO A 418 0.11 1.73 -26.42
CA PRO A 418 1.07 1.81 -25.31
C PRO A 418 1.39 3.28 -25.00
N LEU A 419 1.59 3.59 -23.72
CA LEU A 419 1.95 4.96 -23.32
C LEU A 419 3.39 5.24 -23.76
N ALA A 420 3.67 6.42 -24.30
CA ALA A 420 5.02 6.82 -24.71
C ALA A 420 5.69 7.67 -23.64
N ALA A 421 6.96 7.42 -23.35
CA ALA A 421 7.70 8.21 -22.39
C ALA A 421 7.67 9.67 -22.81
N LYS A 422 7.33 10.53 -21.85
CA LYS A 422 7.42 11.97 -22.07
C LYS A 422 8.85 12.26 -22.53
N ALA A 423 8.99 12.83 -23.72
CA ALA A 423 10.29 13.26 -24.22
C ALA A 423 10.94 14.09 -23.11
N ALA A 424 12.11 13.67 -22.63
CA ALA A 424 12.82 14.40 -21.59
C ALA A 424 12.96 15.84 -22.06
N THR A 425 12.35 16.78 -21.34
CA THR A 425 12.50 18.19 -21.64
C THR A 425 13.94 18.55 -21.35
N ARG A 426 14.73 18.73 -22.41
CA ARG A 426 16.14 19.10 -22.26
C ARG A 426 16.20 20.48 -21.62
N ASN A 427 16.72 20.56 -20.41
CA ASN A 427 17.06 21.84 -19.81
C ASN A 427 18.08 22.55 -20.71
N LEU A 428 17.72 23.74 -21.18
CA LEU A 428 18.56 24.58 -22.03
C LEU A 428 19.66 25.30 -21.25
N ILE A 429 19.60 25.26 -19.91
CA ILE A 429 20.56 25.90 -19.02
C ILE A 429 21.67 24.93 -18.66
N LEU A 430 22.91 25.35 -18.89
CA LEU A 430 24.11 24.63 -18.48
C LEU A 430 24.49 24.98 -17.04
N ASN A 431 25.04 24.00 -16.31
CA ASN A 431 25.38 24.12 -14.89
C ASN A 431 24.24 24.77 -14.06
N PRO A 432 23.02 24.20 -14.09
CA PRO A 432 21.83 24.81 -13.50
C PRO A 432 21.87 24.87 -11.97
N GLY A 433 22.67 23.97 -11.36
CA GLY A 433 22.85 23.87 -9.91
C GLY A 433 24.20 24.38 -9.38
N PHE A 434 25.04 24.99 -10.23
CA PHE A 434 26.34 25.56 -9.83
C PHE A 434 27.36 24.57 -9.23
N GLU A 435 27.10 23.27 -9.28
CA GLU A 435 27.98 22.21 -8.75
C GLU A 435 29.36 22.23 -9.43
N SER A 436 29.38 22.55 -10.72
CA SER A 436 30.60 22.68 -11.55
C SER A 436 31.27 24.05 -11.43
N GLY A 437 30.97 24.81 -10.38
CA GLY A 437 31.52 26.15 -10.16
C GLY A 437 30.68 27.24 -10.83
N THR A 438 31.32 28.34 -11.22
CA THR A 438 30.64 29.52 -11.77
C THR A 438 30.44 29.46 -13.29
N SER A 439 31.27 28.73 -14.04
CA SER A 439 31.12 28.61 -15.50
C SER A 439 29.90 27.74 -15.86
N PRO A 440 29.09 28.07 -16.89
CA PRO A 440 29.26 29.16 -17.87
C PRO A 440 28.47 30.43 -17.52
N TRP A 441 28.13 30.64 -16.25
CA TRP A 441 27.43 31.85 -15.81
C TRP A 441 28.36 33.05 -15.76
N ILE A 442 27.83 34.19 -16.18
CA ILE A 442 28.55 35.46 -16.21
C ILE A 442 27.87 36.41 -15.25
N PHE A 443 28.67 36.99 -14.34
CA PHE A 443 28.23 38.06 -13.45
C PHE A 443 28.80 39.39 -13.94
N TYR A 444 27.95 40.41 -14.01
CA TYR A 444 28.33 41.77 -14.35
C TYR A 444 27.69 42.74 -13.36
N THR A 445 28.46 43.74 -12.94
CA THR A 445 27.97 44.88 -12.18
C THR A 445 28.72 46.16 -12.57
N ASP A 446 28.01 47.29 -12.66
CA ASP A 446 28.58 48.64 -12.73
C ASP A 446 28.82 49.28 -11.34
N GLY A 447 28.37 48.60 -10.27
CA GLY A 447 28.77 48.85 -8.90
C GLY A 447 29.95 47.95 -8.50
N THR A 448 29.88 47.37 -7.30
CA THR A 448 30.87 46.38 -6.84
C THR A 448 30.18 45.20 -6.19
N GLY A 449 30.64 43.99 -6.48
CA GLY A 449 30.04 42.75 -5.99
C GLY A 449 30.87 41.53 -6.34
N LYS A 450 30.47 40.38 -5.81
CA LYS A 450 31.14 39.11 -6.02
C LYS A 450 30.13 38.00 -6.31
N PHE A 451 30.39 37.21 -7.34
CA PHE A 451 29.68 35.98 -7.63
C PHE A 451 30.60 34.78 -7.36
N THR A 452 30.07 33.79 -6.63
CA THR A 452 30.72 32.51 -6.35
C THR A 452 29.71 31.38 -6.40
N ALA A 453 30.19 30.15 -6.60
CA ALA A 453 29.39 28.95 -6.37
C ALA A 453 29.77 28.35 -5.02
N GLY A 454 28.80 28.17 -4.12
CA GLY A 454 29.07 27.67 -2.76
C GLY A 454 27.80 27.37 -1.98
N SER A 455 27.96 26.86 -0.76
CA SER A 455 26.83 26.49 0.10
C SER A 455 26.05 27.71 0.64
N PRO A 456 24.77 27.54 1.02
CA PRO A 456 23.96 26.32 0.85
C PRO A 456 23.49 26.13 -0.60
N GLY A 457 23.35 24.88 -1.04
CA GLY A 457 22.56 24.50 -2.22
C GLY A 457 21.10 24.25 -1.85
N TYR A 458 20.19 24.47 -2.79
CA TYR A 458 18.80 23.97 -2.72
C TYR A 458 18.74 22.52 -3.23
N GLU A 459 19.32 22.26 -4.39
CA GLU A 459 19.52 20.92 -4.95
C GLU A 459 21.03 20.67 -5.06
N GLY A 460 21.54 19.70 -4.32
CA GLY A 460 22.98 19.45 -4.22
C GLY A 460 23.63 20.24 -3.08
N SER A 461 24.87 20.67 -3.29
CA SER A 461 25.74 21.23 -2.25
C SER A 461 26.07 22.72 -2.44
N LYS A 462 25.92 23.23 -3.66
CA LYS A 462 26.27 24.60 -4.06
C LYS A 462 25.06 25.31 -4.66
N SER A 463 25.12 26.63 -4.64
CA SER A 463 24.24 27.52 -5.39
C SER A 463 25.02 28.74 -5.86
N ALA A 464 24.39 29.59 -6.67
CA ALA A 464 24.94 30.90 -6.99
C ALA A 464 24.83 31.84 -5.80
N ASN A 465 25.98 32.21 -5.23
CA ASN A 465 26.10 33.18 -4.17
C ASN A 465 26.55 34.53 -4.75
N ILE A 466 25.65 35.51 -4.79
CA ILE A 466 25.93 36.86 -5.26
C ILE A 466 25.91 37.81 -4.05
N VAL A 467 27.03 38.48 -3.80
CA VAL A 467 27.16 39.52 -2.77
C VAL A 467 27.26 40.87 -3.45
N VAL A 468 26.42 41.81 -3.07
CA VAL A 468 26.43 43.19 -3.57
C VAL A 468 27.11 44.08 -2.52
N TYR A 469 28.29 44.62 -2.83
CA TYR A 469 29.03 45.50 -1.93
C TYR A 469 28.56 46.95 -2.05
N THR A 470 28.42 47.44 -3.29
CA THR A 470 27.82 48.74 -3.60
C THR A 470 26.75 48.54 -4.66
N GLY A 471 25.63 49.27 -4.52
CA GLY A 471 24.58 49.29 -5.54
C GLY A 471 25.11 49.78 -6.89
N GLY A 472 24.35 49.49 -7.94
CA GLY A 472 24.67 49.84 -9.32
C GLY A 472 23.40 49.86 -10.16
N THR A 473 23.44 50.54 -11.30
CA THR A 473 22.28 50.62 -12.21
C THR A 473 22.15 49.38 -13.09
N ASN A 474 23.17 48.52 -13.12
CA ASN A 474 23.18 47.29 -13.88
C ASN A 474 23.93 46.19 -13.13
N ILE A 475 23.19 45.27 -12.51
CA ILE A 475 23.68 44.12 -11.75
C ILE A 475 22.97 42.89 -12.29
N GLN A 476 23.71 41.94 -12.85
CA GLN A 476 23.13 40.78 -13.52
C GLN A 476 23.97 39.51 -13.36
N LEU A 477 23.28 38.38 -13.21
CA LEU A 477 23.81 37.04 -13.41
C LEU A 477 23.11 36.44 -14.63
N TYR A 478 23.86 35.98 -15.64
CA TYR A 478 23.25 35.50 -16.87
C TYR A 478 24.02 34.36 -17.54
N GLN A 479 23.29 33.61 -18.36
CA GLN A 479 23.85 32.68 -19.34
C GLN A 479 23.47 33.14 -20.74
N LYS A 480 24.40 33.04 -21.69
CA LYS A 480 24.21 33.44 -23.09
C LYS A 480 24.36 32.25 -24.03
N GLY A 481 23.93 32.41 -25.27
CA GLY A 481 24.04 31.36 -26.28
C GLY A 481 22.89 30.35 -26.23
N ILE A 482 21.77 30.73 -25.60
CA ILE A 482 20.60 29.86 -25.45
C ILE A 482 19.87 29.80 -26.78
N SER A 483 19.62 28.58 -27.25
CA SER A 483 18.86 28.33 -28.47
C SER A 483 17.35 28.34 -28.21
N LEU A 484 16.61 29.10 -29.01
CA LEU A 484 15.16 29.24 -28.89
C LEU A 484 14.49 29.10 -30.26
N GLU A 485 13.28 28.55 -30.26
CA GLU A 485 12.40 28.47 -31.42
C GLU A 485 11.34 29.58 -31.37
N PRO A 486 10.90 30.12 -32.52
CA PRO A 486 9.90 31.19 -32.56
C PRO A 486 8.51 30.66 -32.18
N LYS A 487 7.67 31.51 -31.56
CA LYS A 487 6.28 31.17 -31.18
C LYS A 487 6.16 29.88 -30.36
N THR A 488 7.18 29.56 -29.59
CA THR A 488 7.29 28.31 -28.84
C THR A 488 7.11 28.58 -27.35
N ARG A 489 6.35 27.72 -26.67
CA ARG A 489 6.11 27.82 -25.23
C ARG A 489 7.30 27.22 -24.48
N TYR A 490 7.78 27.94 -23.48
CA TYR A 490 8.84 27.50 -22.58
C TYR A 490 8.40 27.71 -21.13
N ARG A 491 8.96 26.90 -20.23
CA ARG A 491 8.86 27.06 -18.79
C ARG A 491 10.23 27.39 -18.22
N LEU A 492 10.30 28.46 -17.44
CA LEU A 492 11.42 28.75 -16.54
C LEU A 492 11.04 28.29 -15.14
N SER A 493 11.90 27.52 -14.47
CA SER A 493 11.83 27.28 -13.02
C SER A 493 13.18 27.46 -12.35
N PHE A 494 13.20 27.87 -11.08
CA PHE A 494 14.41 28.02 -10.28
C PHE A 494 14.07 28.15 -8.79
N ALA A 495 15.03 27.81 -7.92
CA ALA A 495 14.95 28.14 -6.50
C ALA A 495 15.77 29.40 -6.21
N ALA A 496 15.25 30.32 -5.39
CA ALA A 496 15.99 31.50 -4.98
C ALA A 496 15.56 32.06 -3.63
N TYR A 497 16.47 32.80 -2.99
CA TYR A 497 16.17 33.68 -1.86
C TYR A 497 17.19 34.81 -1.78
N SER A 498 16.88 35.85 -1.00
CA SER A 498 17.86 36.88 -0.63
C SER A 498 17.80 37.13 0.86
N ARG A 499 18.94 37.30 1.53
CA ARG A 499 18.96 37.42 3.01
C ARG A 499 18.19 38.63 3.54
N THR A 500 17.98 39.62 2.70
CA THR A 500 17.28 40.88 3.00
C THR A 500 15.84 40.89 2.47
N GLY A 501 15.41 39.88 1.73
CA GLY A 501 14.10 39.82 1.08
C GLY A 501 13.95 40.77 -0.12
N HIS A 502 15.04 41.35 -0.63
CA HIS A 502 14.99 42.11 -1.88
C HIS A 502 14.79 41.17 -3.08
N ASP A 503 13.96 41.63 -4.01
CA ASP A 503 13.46 40.87 -5.13
C ASP A 503 14.48 40.74 -6.27
N LEU A 504 14.11 39.99 -7.31
CA LEU A 504 14.82 39.98 -8.59
C LEU A 504 13.85 39.98 -9.76
N LYS A 505 14.37 40.28 -10.95
CA LYS A 505 13.65 40.13 -12.21
C LYS A 505 14.37 39.13 -13.10
N VAL A 506 13.65 38.26 -13.81
CA VAL A 506 14.24 37.39 -14.83
C VAL A 506 13.76 37.80 -16.20
N LEU A 507 14.70 37.91 -17.14
CA LEU A 507 14.43 38.27 -18.53
C LEU A 507 15.07 37.25 -19.47
N LEU A 508 14.44 37.05 -20.63
CA LEU A 508 15.04 36.36 -21.77
C LEU A 508 15.11 37.33 -22.95
N ILE A 509 16.32 37.68 -23.35
CA ILE A 509 16.59 38.72 -24.35
C ILE A 509 17.64 38.29 -25.36
N LYS A 510 17.76 39.01 -26.49
CA LYS A 510 18.90 38.92 -27.40
C LYS A 510 20.18 39.33 -26.67
N HIS A 511 21.24 38.53 -26.77
CA HIS A 511 22.49 38.81 -26.05
C HIS A 511 23.20 40.10 -26.50
N VAL A 512 23.01 40.52 -27.76
CA VAL A 512 23.64 41.71 -28.35
C VAL A 512 22.60 42.79 -28.63
N SER A 513 23.06 44.04 -28.74
CA SER A 513 22.23 45.18 -29.15
C SER A 513 21.39 44.83 -30.40
N PRO A 514 20.09 45.17 -30.46
CA PRO A 514 19.35 46.05 -29.54
C PRO A 514 18.68 45.36 -28.34
N PHE A 515 19.16 44.18 -27.90
CA PHE A 515 18.65 43.46 -26.72
C PHE A 515 17.13 43.14 -26.76
N THR A 516 16.63 42.78 -27.95
CA THR A 516 15.23 42.41 -28.19
C THR A 516 14.72 41.41 -27.16
N HIS A 517 13.53 41.66 -26.60
CA HIS A 517 12.87 40.74 -25.66
C HIS A 517 12.34 39.49 -26.37
N TYR A 518 12.50 38.33 -25.73
CA TYR A 518 12.06 37.02 -26.23
C TYR A 518 10.90 36.43 -25.42
N GLY A 519 10.08 37.28 -24.81
CA GLY A 519 8.81 36.90 -24.17
C GLY A 519 8.85 36.74 -22.65
N LEU A 520 10.02 36.51 -22.05
CA LEU A 520 10.16 36.49 -20.59
C LEU A 520 10.66 37.83 -20.06
N ASP A 521 9.87 38.43 -19.18
CA ASP A 521 10.18 39.64 -18.42
C ASP A 521 9.29 39.61 -17.15
N GLN A 522 9.81 39.10 -16.04
CA GLN A 522 9.00 38.88 -14.84
C GLN A 522 9.75 39.16 -13.53
N LYS A 523 9.08 39.85 -12.61
CA LYS A 523 9.53 40.07 -11.23
C LYS A 523 9.18 38.86 -10.37
N PHE A 524 10.10 38.46 -9.49
CA PHE A 524 9.89 37.41 -8.49
C PHE A 524 10.16 37.99 -7.10
N ASN A 525 9.16 37.87 -6.21
CA ASN A 525 9.25 38.39 -4.85
C ASN A 525 9.98 37.39 -3.95
N LEU A 526 11.13 37.75 -3.40
CA LEU A 526 11.97 36.84 -2.63
C LEU A 526 11.75 36.99 -1.12
N SER A 527 11.92 35.90 -0.40
CA SER A 527 12.01 35.87 1.06
C SER A 527 13.45 35.62 1.52
N ALA A 528 13.66 35.57 2.84
CA ALA A 528 14.94 35.22 3.46
C ALA A 528 15.23 33.71 3.50
N SER A 529 14.37 32.88 2.93
CA SER A 529 14.49 31.41 2.84
C SER A 529 14.22 30.93 1.42
N TRP A 530 14.75 29.75 1.07
CA TRP A 530 14.53 29.15 -0.26
C TRP A 530 13.05 29.12 -0.65
N GLN A 531 12.77 29.60 -1.86
CA GLN A 531 11.48 29.49 -2.51
C GLN A 531 11.69 28.98 -3.93
N GLU A 532 10.77 28.13 -4.38
CA GLU A 532 10.72 27.69 -5.77
C GLU A 532 9.80 28.59 -6.58
N PHE A 533 10.28 29.00 -7.76
CA PHE A 533 9.56 29.84 -8.71
C PHE A 533 9.42 29.11 -10.03
N SER A 534 8.28 29.30 -10.69
CA SER A 534 8.02 28.77 -12.02
C SER A 534 7.16 29.75 -12.81
N THR A 535 7.47 29.93 -14.09
CA THR A 535 6.67 30.72 -15.01
C THR A 535 6.76 30.17 -16.42
N GLU A 536 5.73 30.42 -17.22
CA GLU A 536 5.66 30.01 -18.61
C GLU A 536 5.49 31.23 -19.51
N PHE A 537 6.12 31.18 -20.68
CA PHE A 537 6.04 32.23 -21.67
C PHE A 537 6.15 31.66 -23.08
N THR A 538 5.66 32.42 -24.05
CA THR A 538 5.81 32.10 -25.47
C THR A 538 6.83 33.04 -26.09
N THR A 539 7.78 32.50 -26.85
CA THR A 539 8.82 33.31 -27.49
C THR A 539 8.24 34.29 -28.52
N THR A 540 8.75 35.52 -28.49
CA THR A 540 8.36 36.62 -29.38
C THR A 540 9.60 37.35 -29.89
N GLY A 541 9.44 38.23 -30.89
CA GLY A 541 10.54 39.10 -31.35
C GLY A 541 11.52 38.48 -32.37
N PHE A 542 11.23 37.30 -32.91
CA PHE A 542 12.01 36.66 -33.98
C PHE A 542 11.17 35.65 -34.79
N THR A 543 11.59 35.32 -36.02
CA THR A 543 10.80 34.51 -36.98
C THR A 543 11.42 33.15 -37.31
N GLY A 544 12.70 32.92 -37.00
CA GLY A 544 13.39 31.64 -37.19
C GLY A 544 14.24 31.30 -35.98
N SER A 545 14.63 30.03 -35.80
CA SER A 545 15.38 29.60 -34.62
C SER A 545 16.66 30.41 -34.42
N ILE A 546 16.92 30.81 -33.18
CA ILE A 546 18.07 31.62 -32.78
C ILE A 546 18.95 30.83 -31.80
N ASN A 547 20.21 31.23 -31.66
CA ASN A 547 21.17 30.72 -30.67
C ASN A 547 21.83 31.83 -29.85
N ASN A 548 21.23 33.02 -29.83
CA ASN A 548 21.77 34.22 -29.20
C ASN A 548 20.95 34.69 -27.99
N GLY A 549 20.12 33.81 -27.41
CA GLY A 549 19.35 34.10 -26.22
C GLY A 549 20.25 34.30 -25.00
N ARG A 550 19.84 35.21 -24.11
CA ARG A 550 20.43 35.48 -22.80
C ARG A 550 19.35 35.37 -21.74
N LEU A 551 19.43 34.36 -20.87
CA LEU A 551 18.62 34.29 -19.65
C LEU A 551 19.34 35.09 -18.57
N MET A 552 18.68 36.13 -18.05
CA MET A 552 19.28 37.13 -17.17
C MET A 552 18.48 37.28 -15.88
N PHE A 553 19.12 37.00 -14.75
CA PHE A 553 18.68 37.43 -13.43
C PHE A 553 19.17 38.86 -13.21
N TYR A 554 18.25 39.82 -13.27
CA TYR A 554 18.50 41.24 -13.14
C TYR A 554 18.18 41.71 -11.73
N LEU A 555 19.21 42.15 -11.02
CA LEU A 555 19.14 42.51 -9.60
C LEU A 555 19.07 44.02 -9.38
N ALA A 556 19.59 44.82 -10.33
CA ALA A 556 19.78 46.27 -10.17
C ALA A 556 18.56 47.06 -9.64
N PRO A 557 17.30 46.77 -10.06
CA PRO A 557 16.15 47.53 -9.59
C PRO A 557 15.84 47.33 -8.11
N PHE A 558 16.39 46.29 -7.48
CA PHE A 558 16.03 45.85 -6.14
C PHE A 558 17.23 45.77 -5.19
N ALA A 559 18.39 45.39 -5.73
CA ALA A 559 19.59 45.11 -4.94
C ALA A 559 20.19 46.39 -4.34
N LYS A 560 20.57 46.28 -3.07
CA LYS A 560 21.25 47.31 -2.29
C LYS A 560 22.59 46.80 -1.75
N ALA A 561 23.41 47.72 -1.28
CA ALA A 561 24.65 47.39 -0.60
C ALA A 561 24.39 46.46 0.61
N GLY A 562 25.14 45.37 0.70
CA GLY A 562 24.99 44.34 1.74
C GLY A 562 24.11 43.15 1.34
N ASP A 563 23.39 43.21 0.22
CA ASP A 563 22.53 42.12 -0.20
C ASP A 563 23.31 40.85 -0.57
N LYS A 564 22.68 39.71 -0.26
CA LYS A 564 23.16 38.38 -0.66
C LYS A 564 22.04 37.60 -1.29
N TYR A 565 22.19 37.28 -2.56
CA TYR A 565 21.26 36.47 -3.34
C TYR A 565 21.80 35.05 -3.50
N TYR A 566 20.88 34.11 -3.46
CA TYR A 566 21.10 32.68 -3.66
C TYR A 566 20.15 32.22 -4.75
N ILE A 567 20.68 31.58 -5.79
CA ILE A 567 19.91 31.06 -6.93
C ILE A 567 20.40 29.66 -7.24
N ASP A 568 19.48 28.72 -7.44
CA ASP A 568 19.80 27.33 -7.69
C ASP A 568 18.74 26.61 -8.55
N ASN A 569 19.04 25.40 -9.01
CA ASN A 569 18.15 24.53 -9.79
C ASN A 569 17.47 25.26 -10.97
N VAL A 570 18.23 26.02 -11.76
CA VAL A 570 17.68 26.83 -12.84
C VAL A 570 17.36 25.97 -14.07
N ARG A 571 16.09 25.91 -14.49
CA ARG A 571 15.64 25.14 -15.64
C ARG A 571 14.91 26.03 -16.64
N LEU A 572 15.31 25.92 -17.91
CA LEU A 572 14.57 26.50 -19.03
C LEU A 572 14.26 25.38 -20.02
N GLU A 573 12.99 25.02 -20.13
CA GLU A 573 12.55 23.82 -20.82
C GLU A 573 11.46 24.15 -21.84
N LYS A 574 11.54 23.54 -23.02
CA LYS A 574 10.46 23.58 -24.02
C LYS A 574 9.30 22.71 -23.52
N ILE A 575 8.08 23.23 -23.52
CA ILE A 575 6.90 22.53 -22.99
C ILE A 575 5.78 22.38 -24.01
#